data_AF-A0A524FUY6-F1
#
_entry.id   AF-A0A524FUY6-F1
#
_cell.length_a   1.000
_cell.length_b   1.000
_cell.length_c   1.000
_cell.angle_alpha   90.00
_cell.angle_beta   90.00
_cell.angle_gamma   90.00
#
_symmetry.space_group_name_H-M   'P 1'
#
loop_
_entity.id
_entity.type
_entity.pdbx_description
1 polymer ?
#
loop_
_entity_poly.entity_id
_entity_poly.type
_entity_poly.pdbx_seq_one_letter_code
_entity_poly.pdbx_strand_id
1 'polypeptide(L)'
;MARDIWIVHFTILLITLILIIIGVLIARLLKGKKKWFYQAHKILETIAIILAFIAVLITGFNFAVGPHAFIGFITLIGLIIVLLIGILYDRTKTNTENLIAKKKMLRTIHMILGFIFIILVIIAIMNILTLL
;
A
#
# COMPACT_ATOMS: atom_id res chain seq x y z
N MET A 1 15.41 -21.64 -12.71
CA MET A 1 14.74 -21.64 -11.39
C MET A 1 14.87 -20.30 -10.67
N ALA A 2 16.06 -19.84 -10.27
CA ALA A 2 16.19 -18.54 -9.60
C ALA A 2 15.68 -17.36 -10.45
N ARG A 3 16.02 -17.32 -11.74
CA ARG A 3 15.54 -16.30 -12.69
C ARG A 3 14.02 -16.27 -12.82
N ASP A 4 13.38 -17.43 -12.91
CA ASP A 4 11.93 -17.55 -13.08
C ASP A 4 11.20 -17.02 -11.83
N ILE A 5 11.73 -17.33 -10.64
CA ILE A 5 11.26 -16.78 -9.36
C ILE A 5 11.38 -15.25 -9.33
N TRP A 6 12.50 -14.69 -9.81
CA TRP A 6 12.70 -13.24 -9.90
C TRP A 6 11.70 -12.56 -10.85
N ILE A 7 11.43 -13.15 -12.02
CA ILE A 7 10.45 -12.62 -12.97
C ILE A 7 9.05 -12.61 -12.34
N VAL A 8 8.67 -13.69 -11.65
CA VAL A 8 7.37 -13.76 -10.97
C VAL A 8 7.29 -12.73 -9.84
N HIS A 9 8.31 -12.62 -8.99
CA HIS A 9 8.38 -11.63 -7.91
C HIS A 9 8.21 -10.20 -8.45
N PHE A 10 8.99 -9.84 -9.47
CA PHE A 10 8.94 -8.52 -10.10
C PHE A 10 7.56 -8.23 -10.72
N THR A 11 6.98 -9.21 -11.40
CA THR A 11 5.65 -9.07 -12.02
C THR A 11 4.57 -8.82 -10.97
N ILE A 12 4.62 -9.54 -9.84
CA ILE A 12 3.69 -9.34 -8.73
C ILE A 12 3.86 -7.93 -8.11
N LEU A 13 5.09 -7.44 -7.95
CA LEU A 13 5.35 -6.09 -7.46
C LEU A 13 4.83 -5.01 -8.42
N LEU A 14 4.94 -5.19 -9.73
CA LEU A 14 4.37 -4.27 -10.71
C LEU A 14 2.84 -4.24 -10.66
N ILE A 15 2.20 -5.41 -10.60
CA ILE A 15 0.74 -5.51 -10.45
C ILE A 15 0.30 -4.84 -9.14
N THR A 16 1.04 -5.07 -8.05
CA THR A 16 0.81 -4.43 -6.75
C THR A 16 0.84 -2.90 -6.88
N LEU A 17 1.88 -2.34 -7.50
CA LEU A 17 2.00 -0.89 -7.72
C LEU A 17 0.82 -0.35 -8.54
N ILE A 18 0.43 -1.04 -9.62
CA ILE A 18 -0.71 -0.64 -10.45
C ILE A 18 -2.00 -0.61 -9.63
N LEU A 19 -2.26 -1.62 -8.80
CA LEU A 19 -3.45 -1.67 -7.95
C LEU A 19 -3.47 -0.53 -6.93
N ILE A 20 -2.33 -0.21 -6.29
CA ILE A 20 -2.22 0.93 -5.37
C ILE A 20 -2.52 2.25 -6.11
N ILE A 21 -1.93 2.45 -7.30
CA ILE A 21 -2.17 3.67 -8.08
C ILE A 21 -3.66 3.79 -8.45
N ILE A 22 -4.28 2.71 -8.94
CA ILE A 22 -5.70 2.70 -9.29
C ILE A 22 -6.58 2.97 -8.06
N GLY A 23 -6.28 2.32 -6.93
CA GLY A 23 -6.99 2.52 -5.67
C GLY A 23 -6.94 3.99 -5.22
N VAL A 24 -5.77 4.62 -5.30
CA VAL A 24 -5.57 6.04 -4.97
C VAL A 24 -6.31 6.96 -5.95
N LEU A 25 -6.26 6.66 -7.26
CA LEU A 25 -6.97 7.44 -8.28
C LEU A 25 -8.50 7.38 -8.04
N ILE A 26 -9.04 6.19 -7.73
CA ILE A 26 -10.46 6.03 -7.36
C ILE A 26 -10.80 6.90 -6.15
N ALA A 27 -9.97 6.87 -5.11
CA ALA A 27 -10.18 7.66 -3.90
C ALA A 27 -10.13 9.18 -4.16
N ARG A 28 -9.26 9.65 -5.08
CA ARG A 28 -9.10 11.09 -5.40
C ARG A 28 -10.14 11.60 -6.38
N LEU A 29 -10.35 10.91 -7.50
CA LEU A 29 -11.23 11.36 -8.60
C LEU A 29 -12.71 11.22 -8.27
N LEU A 30 -13.08 10.25 -7.42
CA LEU A 30 -14.47 9.88 -7.15
C LEU A 30 -14.87 10.18 -5.70
N LYS A 31 -14.07 11.01 -5.05
CA LYS A 31 -14.19 11.50 -3.69
C LYS A 31 -15.61 12.03 -3.40
N GLY A 32 -16.29 11.39 -2.45
CA GLY A 32 -17.60 11.84 -1.95
C GLY A 32 -18.81 11.49 -2.81
N LYS A 33 -18.64 10.85 -3.98
CA LYS A 33 -19.78 10.58 -4.87
C LYS A 33 -20.65 9.41 -4.40
N LYS A 34 -20.05 8.28 -3.96
CA LYS A 34 -20.78 7.07 -3.53
C LYS A 34 -19.96 6.20 -2.56
N LYS A 35 -20.64 5.54 -1.60
CA LYS A 35 -20.00 4.62 -0.62
C LYS A 35 -19.21 3.47 -1.25
N TRP A 36 -19.62 2.98 -2.43
CA TRP A 36 -18.95 1.87 -3.10
C TRP A 36 -17.55 2.23 -3.61
N PHE A 37 -17.24 3.52 -3.88
CA PHE A 37 -15.87 3.92 -4.25
C PHE A 37 -14.88 3.76 -3.10
N TYR A 38 -15.33 4.04 -1.88
CA TYR A 38 -14.53 3.80 -0.68
C TYR A 38 -14.28 2.30 -0.48
N GLN A 39 -15.32 1.47 -0.69
CA GLN A 39 -15.17 0.02 -0.64
C GLN A 39 -14.21 -0.50 -1.72
N ALA A 40 -14.33 0.01 -2.96
CA ALA A 40 -13.45 -0.36 -4.06
C ALA A 40 -11.99 0.01 -3.77
N HIS A 41 -11.71 1.24 -3.30
CA HIS A 41 -10.38 1.63 -2.86
C HIS A 41 -9.84 0.66 -1.80
N LYS A 42 -10.61 0.43 -0.72
CA LYS A 42 -10.19 -0.48 0.35
C LYS A 42 -9.90 -1.90 -0.14
N ILE A 43 -10.75 -2.45 -1.02
CA ILE A 43 -10.57 -3.80 -1.58
C ILE A 43 -9.30 -3.84 -2.43
N LEU A 44 -9.08 -2.85 -3.30
CA LEU A 44 -7.88 -2.79 -4.14
C LEU A 44 -6.60 -2.68 -3.30
N GLU A 45 -6.56 -1.82 -2.29
CA GLU A 45 -5.39 -1.72 -1.39
C GLU A 45 -5.16 -3.02 -0.61
N THR A 46 -6.23 -3.70 -0.20
CA THR A 46 -6.12 -4.99 0.51
C THR A 46 -5.54 -6.07 -0.42
N ILE A 47 -6.01 -6.15 -1.66
CA ILE A 47 -5.48 -7.08 -2.66
C ILE A 47 -4.01 -6.77 -2.95
N ALA A 48 -3.66 -5.48 -3.11
CA ALA A 48 -2.28 -5.07 -3.33
C ALA A 48 -1.35 -5.51 -2.18
N ILE A 49 -1.78 -5.31 -0.93
CA ILE A 49 -1.00 -5.75 0.25
C ILE A 49 -0.83 -7.27 0.27
N ILE A 50 -1.89 -8.03 -0.04
CA ILE A 50 -1.81 -9.51 -0.12
C ILE A 50 -0.82 -9.94 -1.20
N LEU A 51 -0.87 -9.32 -2.39
CA LEU A 51 0.07 -9.61 -3.47
C LEU A 51 1.52 -9.25 -3.10
N ALA A 52 1.72 -8.09 -2.47
CA ALA A 52 3.03 -7.69 -1.95
C ALA A 52 3.59 -8.71 -0.94
N PHE A 53 2.74 -9.22 -0.05
CA PHE A 53 3.12 -10.26 0.90
C PHE A 53 3.47 -11.58 0.21
N ILE A 54 2.67 -12.00 -0.79
CA ILE A 54 2.96 -13.19 -1.61
C ILE A 54 4.30 -13.03 -2.34
N ALA A 55 4.63 -11.84 -2.84
CA ALA A 55 5.90 -11.57 -3.50
C ALA A 55 7.10 -11.82 -2.56
N VAL A 56 6.96 -11.50 -1.27
CA VAL A 56 7.98 -11.79 -0.24
C VAL A 56 8.07 -13.30 0.05
N LEU A 57 6.94 -14.01 0.10
CA LEU A 57 6.94 -15.45 0.36
C LEU A 57 7.58 -16.27 -0.77
N ILE A 58 7.35 -15.87 -2.03
CA ILE A 58 7.87 -16.58 -3.22
C ILE A 58 9.40 -16.53 -3.29
N THR A 59 10.04 -15.49 -2.73
CA THR A 59 11.50 -15.41 -2.63
C THR A 59 12.06 -16.17 -1.41
N GLY A 60 11.19 -16.75 -0.57
CA GLY A 60 11.56 -17.68 0.49
C GLY A 60 12.42 -17.10 1.61
N PHE A 61 12.35 -15.78 1.87
CA PHE A 61 13.18 -15.03 2.83
C PHE A 61 14.71 -15.10 2.63
N ASN A 62 15.22 -16.01 1.80
CA ASN A 62 16.64 -16.22 1.51
C ASN A 62 17.28 -15.02 0.79
N PHE A 63 16.47 -14.14 0.20
CA PHE A 63 16.91 -12.90 -0.46
C PHE A 63 16.60 -11.63 0.34
N ALA A 64 16.29 -11.75 1.63
CA ALA A 64 15.95 -10.62 2.50
C ALA A 64 17.16 -9.75 2.92
N VAL A 65 18.28 -9.83 2.19
CA VAL A 65 19.53 -9.17 2.53
C VAL A 65 19.81 -8.06 1.51
N GLY A 66 19.82 -6.82 1.97
CA GLY A 66 20.16 -5.66 1.16
C GLY A 66 19.11 -4.54 1.18
N PRO A 67 19.44 -3.37 0.61
CA PRO A 67 18.60 -2.18 0.68
C PRO A 67 17.20 -2.38 0.08
N HIS A 68 17.08 -3.13 -1.02
CA HIS A 68 15.79 -3.46 -1.66
C HIS A 68 14.86 -4.21 -0.69
N ALA A 69 15.35 -5.28 -0.07
CA ALA A 69 14.57 -6.11 0.85
C ALA A 69 14.13 -5.32 2.09
N PHE A 70 15.03 -4.51 2.67
CA PHE A 70 14.73 -3.69 3.84
C PHE A 70 13.67 -2.62 3.53
N ILE A 71 13.84 -1.88 2.42
CA ILE A 71 12.88 -0.86 1.99
C ILE A 71 11.54 -1.52 1.66
N GLY A 72 11.53 -2.64 0.93
CA GLY A 72 10.33 -3.38 0.58
C GLY A 72 9.55 -3.85 1.81
N PHE A 73 10.25 -4.38 2.83
CA PHE A 73 9.64 -4.83 4.07
C PHE A 73 9.04 -3.70 4.91
N ILE A 74 9.79 -2.60 5.10
CA ILE A 74 9.27 -1.39 5.78
C ILE A 74 8.05 -0.84 5.05
N THR A 75 8.09 -0.83 3.72
CA THR A 75 6.99 -0.35 2.89
C THR A 75 5.75 -1.22 3.07
N LEU A 76 5.90 -2.55 3.10
CA LEU A 76 4.80 -3.48 3.32
C LEU A 76 4.14 -3.27 4.69
N ILE A 77 4.92 -3.19 5.76
CA ILE A 77 4.41 -2.90 7.11
C ILE A 77 3.71 -1.53 7.14
N GLY A 78 4.33 -0.53 6.52
CA GLY A 78 3.78 0.81 6.40
C GLY A 78 2.41 0.85 5.70
N LEU A 79 2.27 0.14 4.58
CA LEU A 79 1.01 0.01 3.85
C LEU A 79 -0.08 -0.66 4.70
N ILE A 80 0.27 -1.70 5.48
CA ILE A 80 -0.65 -2.33 6.43
C ILE A 80 -1.12 -1.31 7.47
N ILE A 81 -0.21 -0.52 8.04
CA ILE A 81 -0.55 0.53 9.02
C ILE A 81 -1.48 1.57 8.37
N VAL A 82 -1.18 2.02 7.14
CA VAL A 82 -2.03 2.98 6.42
C VAL A 82 -3.44 2.44 6.18
N LEU A 83 -3.57 1.17 5.80
CA LEU A 83 -4.86 0.50 5.63
C LEU A 83 -5.62 0.44 6.97
N LEU A 84 -4.96 0.06 8.06
CA LEU A 84 -5.57 0.00 9.39
C LEU A 84 -6.05 1.38 9.85
N ILE A 85 -5.25 2.43 9.65
CA ILE A 85 -5.66 3.82 9.93
C ILE A 85 -6.90 4.19 9.11
N GLY A 86 -6.94 3.80 7.82
CA GLY A 86 -8.08 4.04 6.94
C GLY A 86 -9.37 3.33 7.41
N ILE A 87 -9.25 2.14 7.98
CA ILE A 87 -10.37 1.38 8.56
C ILE A 87 -10.83 2.00 9.90
N LEU A 88 -9.89 2.39 10.76
CA LEU A 88 -10.20 3.01 12.06
C LEU A 88 -10.86 4.38 11.90
N TYR A 89 -10.46 5.15 10.87
CA TYR A 89 -11.10 6.40 10.47
C TYR A 89 -12.59 6.22 10.14
N ASP A 90 -12.97 5.10 9.51
CA ASP A 90 -14.35 4.84 9.10
C ASP A 90 -15.23 4.46 10.30
N ARG A 91 -14.68 3.67 11.24
CA ARG A 91 -15.42 3.18 12.40
C ARG A 91 -15.68 4.24 13.48
N THR A 92 -15.04 5.40 13.44
CA THR A 92 -15.21 6.45 14.45
C THR A 92 -16.52 7.23 14.23
N LYS A 93 -17.56 6.91 15.02
CA LYS A 93 -18.83 7.66 15.10
C LYS A 93 -18.57 9.09 15.58
N THR A 94 -19.19 10.06 14.92
CA THR A 94 -18.80 11.47 15.02
C THR A 94 -19.89 12.26 15.76
N ASN A 95 -19.88 12.27 17.09
CA ASN A 95 -20.89 12.98 17.90
C ASN A 95 -20.35 14.13 18.77
N THR A 96 -19.03 14.36 18.79
CA THR A 96 -18.41 15.46 19.56
C THR A 96 -17.39 16.21 18.70
N GLU A 97 -17.21 17.51 18.95
CA GLU A 97 -16.28 18.38 18.20
C GLU A 97 -14.84 17.85 18.21
N ASN A 98 -14.40 17.30 19.36
CA ASN A 98 -13.09 16.63 19.49
C ASN A 98 -12.94 15.42 18.55
N LEU A 99 -14.02 14.67 18.27
CA LEU A 99 -13.99 13.55 17.33
C LEU A 99 -13.95 14.02 15.87
N ILE A 100 -14.55 15.17 15.54
CA ILE A 100 -14.47 15.77 14.20
C ILE A 100 -13.04 16.20 13.89
N ALA A 101 -12.39 16.90 14.83
CA ALA A 101 -11.00 17.33 14.70
C ALA A 101 -10.05 16.13 14.54
N LYS A 102 -10.22 15.09 15.39
CA LYS A 102 -9.44 13.84 15.31
C LYS A 102 -9.65 13.12 13.98
N LYS A 103 -10.88 13.07 13.46
CA LYS A 103 -11.20 12.46 12.17
C LYS A 103 -10.53 13.21 11.01
N LYS A 104 -10.54 14.55 11.02
CA LYS A 104 -9.83 15.38 10.03
C LYS A 104 -8.31 15.13 10.08
N MET A 105 -7.73 15.07 11.28
CA MET A 105 -6.31 14.79 11.46
C MET A 105 -5.91 13.40 10.95
N LEU A 106 -6.64 12.35 11.32
CA LEU A 106 -6.39 10.97 10.88
C LEU A 106 -6.43 10.84 9.36
N ARG A 107 -7.36 11.55 8.71
CA ARG A 107 -7.44 11.60 7.26
C ARG A 107 -6.21 12.26 6.63
N THR A 108 -5.75 13.38 7.18
CA THR A 108 -4.53 14.04 6.70
C THR A 108 -3.32 13.13 6.84
N ILE A 109 -3.18 12.47 7.99
CA ILE A 109 -2.11 11.48 8.23
C ILE A 109 -2.18 10.34 7.23
N HIS A 110 -3.37 9.75 7.01
CA HIS A 110 -3.57 8.67 6.05
C HIS A 110 -3.17 9.09 4.62
N MET A 111 -3.54 10.30 4.19
CA MET A 111 -3.18 10.81 2.86
C MET A 111 -1.67 11.02 2.71
N ILE A 112 -1.01 11.61 3.73
CA ILE A 112 0.44 11.87 3.71
C ILE A 112 1.20 10.54 3.71
N LEU A 113 0.87 9.64 4.64
CA LEU A 113 1.53 8.33 4.72
C LEU A 113 1.31 7.51 3.45
N GLY A 114 0.09 7.50 2.90
CA GLY A 114 -0.19 6.83 1.63
C GLY A 114 0.72 7.33 0.50
N PHE A 115 0.94 8.64 0.39
CA PHE A 115 1.84 9.20 -0.62
C PHE A 115 3.31 8.82 -0.39
N ILE A 116 3.77 8.89 0.86
CA ILE A 116 5.13 8.47 1.23
C ILE A 116 5.36 7.00 0.86
N PHE A 117 4.43 6.11 1.19
CA PHE A 117 4.60 4.69 0.90
C PHE A 117 4.49 4.37 -0.59
N ILE A 118 3.71 5.10 -1.39
CA ILE A 118 3.74 4.97 -2.86
C ILE A 118 5.14 5.29 -3.40
N ILE A 119 5.75 6.38 -2.93
CA ILE A 119 7.12 6.73 -3.32
C ILE A 119 8.10 5.62 -2.92
N LEU A 120 7.96 5.07 -1.71
CA LEU A 120 8.81 3.97 -1.26
C LEU A 120 8.62 2.68 -2.07
N VAL A 121 7.39 2.35 -2.51
CA VAL A 121 7.15 1.23 -3.44
C VAL A 121 7.90 1.46 -4.75
N ILE A 122 7.81 2.68 -5.32
CA ILE A 122 8.51 3.02 -6.57
C ILE A 122 10.03 2.88 -6.38
N ILE A 123 10.58 3.42 -5.29
CA ILE A 123 12.02 3.30 -4.97
C ILE A 123 12.41 1.82 -4.82
N ALA A 124 11.61 1.01 -4.13
CA ALA A 124 11.89 -0.41 -3.96
C ALA A 124 11.95 -1.14 -5.31
N ILE A 125 10.99 -0.87 -6.21
CA ILE A 125 10.96 -1.44 -7.56
C ILE A 125 12.12 -0.94 -8.41
N MET A 126 12.47 0.35 -8.36
CA MET A 126 13.62 0.88 -9.12
C MET A 126 14.95 0.30 -8.65
N ASN A 127 15.11 0.04 -7.35
CA ASN A 127 16.31 -0.60 -6.81
C ASN A 127 16.50 -2.03 -7.34
N ILE A 128 15.42 -2.71 -7.72
CA ILE A 128 15.50 -4.04 -8.36
C ILE A 128 16.03 -3.95 -9.80
N LEU A 129 15.72 -2.86 -10.52
CA LEU A 129 16.17 -2.65 -11.90
C LEU A 129 17.67 -2.38 -11.97
N THR A 130 18.25 -1.85 -10.89
CA THR A 130 19.71 -1.66 -10.77
C THR A 130 20.46 -2.92 -10.35
N LEU A 131 19.75 -3.97 -9.93
CA LEU A 131 20.30 -5.26 -9.48
C LEU A 131 20.11 -6.39 -10.51
N LEU A 132 19.35 -6.13 -11.59
CA LEU A 132 19.13 -7.01 -12.74
C LEU A 132 20.12 -6.72 -13.87
#